data_AF-A0A352WWQ7-F1
#
_entry.id   AF-A0A352WWQ7-F1
#
_cell.length_a   1.000
_cell.length_b   1.000
_cell.length_c   1.000
_cell.angle_alpha   90.00
_cell.angle_beta   90.00
_cell.angle_gamma   90.00
#
_symmetry.space_group_name_H-M   'P 1'
#
loop_
_entity.id
_entity.type
_entity.pdbx_description
1 polymer ?
#
loop_
_entity_poly.entity_id
_entity_poly.type
_entity_poly.pdbx_seq_one_letter_code
_entity_poly.pdbx_strand_id
1 'polypeptide(L)'
;MLFYVEKEPGMNPLYFWIRPFGMEAGIQSYRTPSIMVCIYQSYIRGKFMNGIQYLIRFLEGKQTKVVFGYPGSAVLPIYEELQQSKLIHRMVRHEQGAVHAAEGYAKATGRVGVCLATSGPGATNLITGLCDAMLDSVPLLAITGQVETTSIGHDAFQEADVMGMTIPVTKHNFLIKEADSIPTILEEAWRITTTGRPGPVLVDIPKDVMTSELSSLQATPKLPRLRRDSRTFESVKNRILNVCNASFRPILLLGGGVVSAGAGEALLAFAEKHALPVVYTMMGKGAIPGRYPGNFGMVGIHGNPFANLAMYKSDLVIAVGCRFSDRTLPRPQVFSETRAVIHADIDPAELSKNVRSVVTVASDAYIFAKNLLELTFLPEKKEAWQRRFLNLCAQRVKEEVTQEVLTVAHCMDTINANY
;
A
#
# COMPACT_ATOMS: atom_id res chain seq x y z
N MET A 1 27.35 -33.68 13.85
CA MET A 1 28.70 -34.11 13.45
C MET A 1 29.32 -32.94 12.69
N LEU A 2 30.22 -32.18 13.33
CA LEU A 2 30.87 -31.00 12.74
C LEU A 2 31.96 -31.46 11.76
N PHE A 3 32.14 -30.75 10.65
CA PHE A 3 33.20 -31.00 9.66
C PHE A 3 33.84 -29.67 9.25
N TYR A 4 35.14 -29.64 8.95
CA TYR A 4 35.80 -28.48 8.35
C TYR A 4 36.41 -28.82 6.99
N VAL A 5 36.55 -27.80 6.14
CA VAL A 5 36.99 -27.90 4.74
C VAL A 5 38.37 -27.26 4.60
N GLU A 6 39.37 -28.05 4.20
CA GLU A 6 40.73 -27.58 3.96
C GLU A 6 41.07 -27.61 2.46
N LYS A 7 41.80 -26.58 2.00
CA LYS A 7 42.36 -26.52 0.65
C LYS A 7 43.88 -26.63 0.74
N GLU A 8 44.42 -27.79 0.37
CA GLU A 8 45.88 -27.99 0.32
C GLU A 8 46.53 -27.23 -0.84
N PRO A 9 47.77 -26.74 -0.68
CA PRO A 9 48.55 -26.14 -1.75
C PRO A 9 48.82 -27.15 -2.88
N GLY A 10 48.47 -26.80 -4.12
CA GLY A 10 48.64 -27.67 -5.30
C GLY A 10 47.43 -28.53 -5.67
N MET A 11 46.32 -28.47 -4.92
CA MET A 11 45.08 -29.17 -5.30
C MET A 11 44.37 -28.51 -6.50
N ASN A 12 43.79 -29.33 -7.37
CA ASN A 12 42.90 -28.91 -8.44
C ASN A 12 41.71 -28.11 -7.85
N PRO A 13 41.42 -26.88 -8.32
CA PRO A 13 40.41 -26.00 -7.73
C PRO A 13 38.99 -26.56 -7.70
N LEU A 14 38.73 -27.66 -8.42
CA LEU A 14 37.44 -28.34 -8.45
C LEU A 14 37.19 -29.30 -7.28
N TYR A 15 38.14 -29.55 -6.37
CA TYR A 15 37.98 -30.55 -5.29
C TYR A 15 38.43 -30.04 -3.93
N PHE A 16 37.77 -30.53 -2.87
CA PHE A 16 38.09 -30.25 -1.47
C PHE A 16 38.04 -31.52 -0.62
N TRP A 17 38.76 -31.50 0.50
CA TRP A 17 38.70 -32.52 1.54
C TRP A 17 37.70 -32.11 2.64
N ILE A 18 36.92 -33.08 3.12
CA ILE A 18 36.00 -32.91 4.25
C ILE A 18 36.50 -33.78 5.41
N ARG A 19 36.76 -33.19 6.59
CA ARG A 19 37.22 -33.91 7.80
C ARG A 19 36.22 -33.80 8.97
N PRO A 20 35.83 -34.90 9.63
CA PRO A 20 34.99 -34.86 10.83
C PRO A 20 35.75 -34.30 12.03
N PHE A 21 35.05 -33.55 12.88
CA PHE A 21 35.58 -32.91 14.07
C PHE A 21 35.79 -33.94 15.19
N GLY A 22 37.01 -34.02 15.74
CA GLY A 22 37.31 -34.77 16.98
C GLY A 22 37.81 -36.21 16.84
N MET A 23 38.35 -36.63 15.68
CA MET A 23 38.99 -37.95 15.55
C MET A 23 40.46 -37.84 15.14
N GLU A 24 41.33 -38.58 15.85
CA GLU A 24 42.76 -38.69 15.59
C GLU A 24 43.07 -39.25 14.20
N ALA A 25 44.26 -38.90 13.71
CA ALA A 25 44.77 -39.16 12.37
C ALA A 25 44.76 -40.66 12.00
N GLY A 26 43.67 -41.12 11.37
CA GLY A 26 43.61 -42.52 10.91
C GLY A 26 42.45 -42.91 10.01
N ILE A 27 41.44 -42.06 9.75
CA ILE A 27 40.28 -42.42 8.92
C ILE A 27 40.19 -41.53 7.67
N GLN A 28 39.96 -42.21 6.54
CA GLN A 28 40.00 -41.72 5.16
C GLN A 28 39.38 -40.33 4.96
N SER A 29 40.19 -39.46 4.36
CA SER A 29 39.73 -38.23 3.74
C SER A 29 38.90 -38.56 2.49
N TYR A 30 37.79 -37.86 2.27
CA TYR A 30 36.93 -38.06 1.08
C TYR A 30 37.11 -36.91 0.10
N ARG A 31 37.43 -37.25 -1.15
CA ARG A 31 37.66 -36.27 -2.22
C ARG A 31 36.31 -35.92 -2.85
N THR A 32 35.77 -34.76 -2.51
CA THR A 32 34.45 -34.33 -3.00
C THR A 32 34.56 -33.22 -4.05
N PRO A 33 33.80 -33.28 -5.15
CA PRO A 33 33.72 -32.18 -6.10
C PRO A 33 33.18 -30.90 -5.44
N SER A 34 33.71 -29.76 -5.83
CA SER A 34 33.31 -28.40 -5.41
C SER A 34 31.82 -28.14 -5.61
N ILE A 35 31.21 -28.65 -6.68
CA ILE A 35 29.76 -28.64 -6.89
C ILE A 35 29.03 -29.39 -5.77
N MET A 36 29.56 -30.51 -5.30
CA MET A 36 28.94 -31.30 -4.23
C MET A 36 29.08 -30.60 -2.87
N VAL A 37 30.19 -29.89 -2.61
CA VAL A 37 30.35 -29.02 -1.43
C VAL A 37 29.38 -27.83 -1.50
N CYS A 38 29.20 -27.20 -2.66
CA CYS A 38 28.19 -26.15 -2.85
C CYS A 38 26.77 -26.68 -2.68
N ILE A 39 26.44 -27.86 -3.21
CA ILE A 39 25.14 -28.52 -3.00
C ILE A 39 24.96 -28.85 -1.53
N TYR A 40 25.98 -29.35 -0.83
CA TYR A 40 25.90 -29.70 0.58
C TYR A 40 25.81 -28.45 1.49
N GLN A 41 26.53 -27.37 1.18
CA GLN A 41 26.40 -26.08 1.86
C GLN A 41 25.04 -25.43 1.57
N SER A 42 24.53 -25.54 0.35
CA SER A 42 23.18 -25.06 0.00
C SER A 42 22.08 -25.92 0.63
N TYR A 43 22.34 -27.22 0.83
CA TYR A 43 21.44 -28.17 1.51
C TYR A 43 21.47 -27.97 3.04
N ILE A 44 22.63 -27.69 3.64
CA ILE A 44 22.77 -27.34 5.07
C ILE A 44 22.20 -25.93 5.34
N ARG A 45 22.45 -24.94 4.48
CA ARG A 45 21.79 -23.62 4.52
C ARG A 45 20.27 -23.71 4.31
N GLY A 46 19.78 -24.82 3.78
CA GLY A 46 18.35 -25.13 3.71
C GLY A 46 17.78 -25.78 4.97
N LYS A 47 18.64 -26.28 5.88
CA LYS A 47 18.24 -26.97 7.13
C LYS A 47 18.36 -26.13 8.39
N PHE A 48 19.17 -25.07 8.40
CA PHE A 48 19.33 -24.18 9.57
C PHE A 48 19.25 -22.74 9.08
N MET A 49 18.04 -22.18 9.07
CA MET A 49 17.79 -20.78 8.75
C MET A 49 17.21 -20.12 9.99
N ASN A 50 17.75 -18.98 10.39
CA ASN A 50 17.15 -18.21 11.49
C ASN A 50 16.07 -17.25 10.97
N GLY A 51 15.34 -16.65 11.92
CA GLY A 51 14.27 -15.70 11.61
C GLY A 51 14.70 -14.52 10.74
N ILE A 52 15.91 -13.99 10.94
CA ILE A 52 16.47 -12.88 10.15
C ILE A 52 16.68 -13.28 8.70
N GLN A 53 17.35 -14.41 8.45
CA GLN A 53 17.58 -14.92 7.10
C GLN A 53 16.26 -15.21 6.38
N TYR A 54 15.28 -15.74 7.11
CA TYR A 54 13.94 -15.94 6.56
C TYR A 54 13.28 -14.62 6.19
N LEU A 55 13.29 -13.62 7.08
CA LEU A 55 12.72 -12.30 6.83
C LEU A 55 13.29 -11.66 5.56
N ILE A 56 14.62 -11.69 5.39
CA ILE A 56 15.28 -11.15 4.20
C ILE A 56 14.84 -11.90 2.93
N ARG A 57 14.88 -13.24 2.95
CA ARG A 57 14.43 -14.05 1.80
C ARG A 57 12.96 -13.86 1.49
N PHE A 58 12.13 -13.69 2.50
CA PHE A 58 10.71 -13.39 2.36
C PHE A 58 10.51 -12.07 1.62
N LEU A 59 11.17 -10.99 2.06
CA LEU A 59 11.08 -9.69 1.41
C LEU A 59 11.59 -9.72 -0.04
N GLU A 60 12.71 -10.43 -0.30
CA GLU A 60 13.21 -10.67 -1.65
C GLU A 60 12.21 -11.44 -2.52
N GLY A 61 11.59 -12.49 -1.97
CA GLY A 61 10.56 -13.29 -2.63
C GLY A 61 9.29 -12.50 -2.95
N LYS A 62 8.94 -11.51 -2.12
CA LYS A 62 7.89 -10.52 -2.39
C LYS A 62 8.29 -9.42 -3.36
N GLN A 63 9.49 -9.52 -3.95
CA GLN A 63 10.06 -8.55 -4.88
C GLN A 63 10.21 -7.14 -4.30
N THR A 64 10.37 -7.05 -2.97
CA THR A 64 10.78 -5.81 -2.30
C THR A 64 12.13 -5.39 -2.87
N LYS A 65 12.29 -4.09 -3.14
CA LYS A 65 13.52 -3.53 -3.70
C LYS A 65 14.29 -2.69 -2.69
N VAL A 66 13.56 -1.93 -1.88
CA VAL A 66 14.11 -0.93 -0.98
C VAL A 66 13.51 -1.12 0.40
N VAL A 67 14.35 -1.08 1.43
CA VAL A 67 13.94 -1.02 2.83
C VAL A 67 14.50 0.27 3.42
N PHE A 68 13.64 1.08 4.03
CA PHE A 68 14.04 2.33 4.68
C PHE A 68 14.18 2.10 6.17
N GLY A 69 15.29 2.50 6.79
CA GLY A 69 15.41 2.23 8.22
C GLY A 69 16.55 2.93 8.92
N TYR A 70 16.53 2.81 10.25
CA TYR A 70 17.58 3.29 11.13
C TYR A 70 18.07 2.15 12.04
N PRO A 71 19.39 1.96 12.20
CA PRO A 71 19.94 0.85 12.98
C PRO A 71 19.79 1.08 14.49
N GLY A 72 19.69 -0.02 15.24
CA GLY A 72 19.70 -0.01 16.70
C GLY A 72 19.85 -1.42 17.27
N SER A 73 20.13 -1.53 18.56
CA SER A 73 20.58 -2.75 19.25
C SER A 73 19.73 -3.99 18.97
N ALA A 74 18.40 -3.84 18.96
CA ALA A 74 17.46 -4.95 18.77
C ALA A 74 17.41 -5.47 17.33
N VAL A 75 17.81 -4.66 16.34
CA VAL A 75 17.77 -5.01 14.91
C VAL A 75 19.14 -5.06 14.24
N LEU A 76 20.24 -4.79 14.95
CA LEU A 76 21.61 -4.87 14.40
C LEU A 76 21.87 -6.18 13.62
N PRO A 77 21.45 -7.37 14.11
CA PRO A 77 21.61 -8.61 13.34
C PRO A 77 20.91 -8.60 11.96
N ILE A 78 19.80 -7.87 11.81
CA ILE A 78 19.13 -7.69 10.50
C ILE A 78 20.03 -6.86 9.56
N TYR A 79 20.70 -5.83 10.08
CA TYR A 79 21.63 -5.01 9.30
C TYR A 79 22.86 -5.79 8.84
N GLU A 80 23.34 -6.73 9.64
CA GLU A 80 24.43 -7.64 9.25
C GLU A 80 24.01 -8.55 8.09
N GLU A 81 22.82 -9.16 8.14
CA GLU A 81 22.30 -10.00 7.06
C GLU A 81 21.98 -9.18 5.79
N LEU A 82 21.50 -7.94 5.94
CA LEU A 82 21.22 -7.04 4.81
C LEU A 82 22.47 -6.79 3.94
N GLN A 83 23.68 -6.86 4.50
CA GLN A 83 24.93 -6.72 3.71
C GLN A 83 25.11 -7.84 2.68
N GLN A 84 24.46 -8.99 2.88
CA GLN A 84 24.52 -10.15 1.99
C GLN A 84 23.29 -10.23 1.05
N SER A 85 22.33 -9.31 1.20
CA SER A 85 21.07 -9.28 0.47
C SER A 85 21.15 -8.46 -0.82
N LYS A 86 20.20 -8.71 -1.73
CA LYS A 86 19.95 -7.84 -2.90
C LYS A 86 19.05 -6.65 -2.57
N LEU A 87 18.47 -6.60 -1.36
CA LEU A 87 17.66 -5.47 -0.90
C LEU A 87 18.54 -4.23 -0.76
N ILE A 88 18.05 -3.10 -1.26
CA ILE A 88 18.71 -1.82 -1.07
C ILE A 88 18.22 -1.24 0.25
N HIS A 89 19.10 -1.21 1.26
CA HIS A 89 18.81 -0.46 2.48
C HIS A 89 19.05 1.04 2.24
N ARG A 90 18.08 1.87 2.63
CA ARG A 90 18.19 3.33 2.66
C ARG A 90 18.18 3.79 4.10
N MET A 91 19.38 4.04 4.62
CA MET A 91 19.56 4.61 5.95
C MET A 91 19.03 6.04 5.99
N VAL A 92 18.10 6.29 6.90
CA VAL A 92 17.55 7.62 7.16
C VAL A 92 18.32 8.33 8.27
N ARG A 93 17.86 9.51 8.69
CA ARG A 93 18.39 10.23 9.86
C ARG A 93 17.45 10.24 11.06
N HIS A 94 16.24 9.74 10.88
CA HIS A 94 15.21 9.59 11.90
C HIS A 94 14.17 8.58 11.41
N GLU A 95 13.64 7.70 12.26
CA GLU A 95 12.70 6.64 11.86
C GLU A 95 11.38 7.19 11.28
N GLN A 96 10.94 8.37 11.73
CA GLN A 96 9.84 9.09 11.07
C GLN A 96 10.12 9.32 9.57
N GLY A 97 11.38 9.62 9.22
CA GLY A 97 11.81 9.71 7.83
C GLY A 97 11.79 8.36 7.11
N ALA A 98 12.03 7.24 7.80
CA ALA A 98 11.93 5.91 7.20
C ALA A 98 10.50 5.56 6.81
N VAL A 99 9.53 5.78 7.71
CA VAL A 99 8.13 5.47 7.43
C VAL A 99 7.55 6.37 6.33
N HIS A 100 7.83 7.67 6.32
CA HIS A 100 7.37 8.56 5.25
C HIS A 100 8.09 8.31 3.91
N ALA A 101 9.37 7.92 3.93
CA ALA A 101 10.06 7.51 2.69
C ALA A 101 9.48 6.21 2.13
N ALA A 102 9.16 5.23 2.99
CA ALA A 102 8.48 4.00 2.60
C ALA A 102 7.08 4.29 2.04
N GLU A 103 6.35 5.21 2.66
CA GLU A 103 5.03 5.65 2.21
C GLU A 103 5.09 6.35 0.85
N GLY A 104 6.02 7.30 0.68
CA GLY A 104 6.25 7.98 -0.59
C GLY A 104 6.67 7.01 -1.69
N TYR A 105 7.53 6.03 -1.37
CA TYR A 105 7.90 4.96 -2.28
C TYR A 105 6.67 4.12 -2.69
N ALA A 106 5.80 3.79 -1.74
CA ALA A 106 4.57 3.04 -2.03
C ALA A 106 3.62 3.83 -2.94
N LYS A 107 3.36 5.10 -2.63
CA LYS A 107 2.52 6.01 -3.44
C LYS A 107 3.08 6.20 -4.85
N ALA A 108 4.41 6.33 -5.00
CA ALA A 108 5.05 6.56 -6.30
C ALA A 108 5.17 5.32 -7.17
N THR A 109 5.28 4.13 -6.58
CA THR A 109 5.56 2.89 -7.34
C THR A 109 4.41 1.91 -7.40
N GLY A 110 3.38 2.09 -6.57
CA GLY A 110 2.30 1.11 -6.38
C GLY A 110 2.74 -0.17 -5.66
N ARG A 111 3.98 -0.22 -5.13
CA ARG A 111 4.52 -1.37 -4.38
C ARG A 111 4.32 -1.17 -2.88
N VAL A 112 4.49 -2.23 -2.10
CA VAL A 112 4.52 -2.14 -0.63
C VAL A 112 5.76 -1.33 -0.21
N GLY A 113 5.55 -0.31 0.62
CA GLY A 113 6.62 0.38 1.33
C GLY A 113 7.08 -0.45 2.53
N VAL A 114 8.39 -0.63 2.72
CA VAL A 114 8.92 -1.38 3.86
C VAL A 114 9.82 -0.49 4.69
N CYS A 115 9.53 -0.35 5.98
CA CYS A 115 10.39 0.35 6.92
C CYS A 115 10.86 -0.55 8.08
N LEU A 116 12.05 -0.26 8.60
CA LEU A 116 12.73 -1.01 9.66
C LEU A 116 13.20 -0.07 10.77
N ALA A 117 12.83 -0.37 12.02
CA ALA A 117 13.28 0.35 13.20
C ALA A 117 13.66 -0.60 14.35
N THR A 118 14.50 -0.11 15.28
CA THR A 118 14.79 -0.82 16.53
C THR A 118 13.63 -0.72 17.53
N SER A 119 13.78 -1.36 18.69
CA SER A 119 12.81 -1.30 19.80
C SER A 119 12.66 0.09 20.40
N GLY A 120 11.72 0.24 21.33
CA GLY A 120 11.57 1.44 22.16
C GLY A 120 11.44 2.72 21.32
N PRO A 121 12.38 3.67 21.42
CA PRO A 121 12.31 4.95 20.71
C PRO A 121 12.29 4.80 19.18
N GLY A 122 12.96 3.79 18.63
CA GLY A 122 12.98 3.59 17.18
C GLY A 122 11.58 3.26 16.65
N ALA A 123 10.88 2.36 17.34
CA ALA A 123 9.54 1.94 16.98
C ALA A 123 8.50 3.05 17.25
N THR A 124 8.58 3.76 18.36
CA THR A 124 7.63 4.86 18.66
C THR A 124 7.77 6.03 17.69
N ASN A 125 8.96 6.27 17.16
CA ASN A 125 9.19 7.26 16.10
C ASN A 125 8.48 6.93 14.76
N LEU A 126 7.98 5.71 14.57
CA LEU A 126 7.21 5.33 13.37
C LEU A 126 5.73 5.73 13.46
N ILE A 127 5.19 5.99 14.66
CA ILE A 127 3.74 6.10 14.92
C ILE A 127 3.05 7.13 14.02
N THR A 128 3.67 8.30 13.81
CA THR A 128 3.08 9.35 12.96
C THR A 128 2.91 8.89 11.53
N GLY A 129 3.92 8.24 10.94
CA GLY A 129 3.83 7.75 9.57
C GLY A 129 2.94 6.51 9.42
N LEU A 130 2.82 5.68 10.47
CA LEU A 130 1.82 4.61 10.50
C LEU A 130 0.41 5.19 10.46
N CYS A 131 0.14 6.22 11.27
CA CYS A 131 -1.14 6.93 11.25
C CYS A 131 -1.43 7.53 9.87
N ASP A 132 -0.44 8.19 9.26
CA ASP A 132 -0.56 8.79 7.92
C ASP A 132 -0.91 7.73 6.87
N ALA A 133 -0.12 6.65 6.80
CA ALA A 133 -0.36 5.53 5.90
C ALA A 133 -1.73 4.87 6.12
N MET A 134 -2.23 4.80 7.36
CA MET A 134 -3.55 4.24 7.66
C MET A 134 -4.68 5.13 7.16
N LEU A 135 -4.57 6.44 7.37
CA LEU A 135 -5.57 7.41 6.93
C LEU A 135 -5.64 7.50 5.39
N ASP A 136 -4.49 7.37 4.74
CA ASP A 136 -4.34 7.44 3.27
C ASP A 136 -4.42 6.07 2.57
N SER A 137 -4.57 4.99 3.33
CA SER A 137 -4.71 3.62 2.80
C SER A 137 -3.49 3.16 1.97
N VAL A 138 -2.29 3.41 2.50
CA VAL A 138 -1.01 3.11 1.84
C VAL A 138 -0.53 1.72 2.26
N PRO A 139 -0.20 0.82 1.31
CA PRO A 139 0.35 -0.49 1.65
C PRO A 139 1.77 -0.34 2.21
N LEU A 140 1.90 -0.46 3.53
CA LEU A 140 3.16 -0.30 4.24
C LEU A 140 3.37 -1.45 5.23
N LEU A 141 4.55 -2.06 5.22
CA LEU A 141 4.96 -3.05 6.20
C LEU A 141 6.07 -2.46 7.08
N ALA A 142 5.78 -2.24 8.34
CA ALA A 142 6.74 -1.80 9.34
C ALA A 142 7.27 -3.01 10.12
N ILE A 143 8.60 -3.14 10.18
CA ILE A 143 9.28 -4.18 10.95
C ILE A 143 9.98 -3.49 12.11
N THR A 144 9.71 -3.94 13.32
CA THR A 144 10.36 -3.44 14.54
C THR A 144 11.07 -4.56 15.26
N GLY A 145 12.27 -4.29 15.75
CA GLY A 145 12.90 -5.16 16.74
C GLY A 145 12.31 -4.90 18.12
N GLN A 146 12.36 -5.90 18.98
CA GLN A 146 11.94 -5.82 20.37
C GLN A 146 13.03 -6.36 21.30
N VAL A 147 12.95 -6.01 22.59
CA VAL A 147 13.71 -6.68 23.65
C VAL A 147 13.46 -8.19 23.63
N GLU A 148 14.32 -8.97 24.29
CA GLU A 148 14.17 -10.43 24.36
C GLU A 148 12.83 -10.82 25.01
N THR A 149 12.24 -11.95 24.59
CA THR A 149 10.92 -12.37 25.08
C THR A 149 10.82 -12.46 26.60
N THR A 150 11.91 -12.85 27.28
CA THR A 150 12.03 -12.93 28.74
C THR A 150 12.02 -11.57 29.44
N SER A 151 12.38 -10.51 28.71
CA SER A 151 12.47 -9.14 29.22
C SER A 151 11.19 -8.34 28.99
N ILE A 152 10.32 -8.79 28.09
CA ILE A 152 9.03 -8.13 27.83
C ILE A 152 8.18 -8.10 29.12
N GLY A 153 7.64 -6.93 29.44
CA GLY A 153 6.82 -6.65 30.62
C GLY A 153 7.62 -6.29 31.87
N HIS A 154 8.93 -6.05 31.77
CA HIS A 154 9.83 -5.83 32.92
C HIS A 154 10.52 -4.47 32.90
N ASP A 155 10.01 -3.50 32.12
CA ASP A 155 10.61 -2.18 31.93
C ASP A 155 12.09 -2.27 31.50
N ALA A 156 12.35 -3.21 30.58
CA ALA A 156 13.69 -3.47 30.10
C ALA A 156 14.27 -2.27 29.31
N PHE A 157 15.59 -2.25 29.15
CA PHE A 157 16.26 -1.19 28.40
C PHE A 157 15.73 -1.09 26.96
N GLN A 158 15.21 0.08 26.59
CA GLN A 158 14.57 0.34 25.29
C GLN A 158 13.36 -0.57 24.99
N GLU A 159 12.64 -1.02 26.02
CA GLU A 159 11.32 -1.61 25.87
C GLU A 159 10.24 -0.54 25.66
N ALA A 160 9.28 -0.81 24.79
CA ALA A 160 8.02 -0.07 24.72
C ALA A 160 6.89 -1.00 24.27
N ASP A 161 5.67 -0.77 24.75
CA ASP A 161 4.45 -1.44 24.28
C ASP A 161 4.00 -0.89 22.91
N VAL A 162 4.83 -1.13 21.89
CA VAL A 162 4.58 -0.70 20.51
C VAL A 162 3.29 -1.32 19.98
N MET A 163 2.96 -2.54 20.42
CA MET A 163 1.70 -3.19 20.07
C MET A 163 0.50 -2.37 20.53
N GLY A 164 0.40 -2.06 21.83
CA GLY A 164 -0.67 -1.23 22.38
C GLY A 164 -0.73 0.15 21.73
N MET A 165 0.43 0.78 21.52
CA MET A 165 0.54 2.11 20.90
C MET A 165 0.11 2.15 19.43
N THR A 166 0.24 1.05 18.69
CA THR A 166 0.02 1.03 17.22
C THR A 166 -1.28 0.37 16.77
N ILE A 167 -2.06 -0.24 17.68
CA ILE A 167 -3.41 -0.75 17.38
C ILE A 167 -4.29 0.29 16.65
N PRO A 168 -4.40 1.57 17.09
CA PRO A 168 -5.31 2.53 16.45
C PRO A 168 -4.78 3.11 15.13
N VAL A 169 -3.49 2.89 14.83
CA VAL A 169 -2.80 3.50 13.69
C VAL A 169 -2.24 2.45 12.71
N THR A 170 -2.67 1.20 12.83
CA THR A 170 -2.37 0.13 11.88
C THR A 170 -3.64 -0.62 11.47
N LYS A 171 -3.65 -1.23 10.27
CA LYS A 171 -4.68 -2.20 9.91
C LYS A 171 -4.64 -3.42 10.82
N HIS A 172 -3.42 -3.81 11.18
CA HIS A 172 -3.15 -4.85 12.14
C HIS A 172 -1.70 -4.74 12.62
N ASN A 173 -1.39 -5.36 13.75
CA ASN A 173 -0.03 -5.51 14.22
C ASN A 173 0.17 -6.90 14.84
N PHE A 174 1.43 -7.35 14.84
CA PHE A 174 1.82 -8.65 15.36
C PHE A 174 3.01 -8.52 16.30
N LEU A 175 3.01 -9.29 17.38
CA LEU A 175 4.20 -9.56 18.20
C LEU A 175 4.52 -11.05 18.06
N ILE A 176 5.67 -11.37 17.47
CA ILE A 176 6.08 -12.75 17.21
C ILE A 176 6.86 -13.26 18.42
N LYS A 177 6.27 -14.18 19.21
CA LYS A 177 6.93 -14.72 20.42
C LYS A 177 7.67 -16.04 20.19
N GLU A 178 7.50 -16.66 19.02
CA GLU A 178 8.07 -17.96 18.68
C GLU A 178 8.68 -17.90 17.28
N ALA A 179 9.90 -18.41 17.12
CA ALA A 179 10.64 -18.33 15.85
C ALA A 179 9.87 -19.01 14.71
N ASP A 180 9.33 -20.21 14.95
CA ASP A 180 8.58 -20.98 13.95
C ASP A 180 7.26 -20.33 13.50
N SER A 181 6.81 -19.28 14.20
CA SER A 181 5.67 -18.47 13.76
C SER A 181 6.03 -17.40 12.72
N ILE A 182 7.32 -17.07 12.55
CA ILE A 182 7.79 -16.03 11.61
C ILE A 182 7.27 -16.28 10.18
N PRO A 183 7.41 -17.48 9.57
CA PRO A 183 6.94 -17.73 8.21
C PRO A 183 5.47 -17.40 8.00
N THR A 184 4.62 -17.88 8.92
CA THR A 184 3.17 -17.73 8.85
C THR A 184 2.74 -16.29 9.07
N ILE A 185 3.29 -15.62 10.10
CA ILE A 185 2.91 -14.25 10.44
C ILE A 185 3.35 -13.26 9.35
N LEU A 186 4.53 -13.43 8.75
CA LEU A 186 4.97 -12.55 7.67
C LEU A 186 4.07 -12.65 6.43
N GLU A 187 3.64 -13.86 6.06
CA GLU A 187 2.66 -14.07 4.98
C GLU A 187 1.31 -13.42 5.30
N GLU A 188 0.82 -13.57 6.53
CA GLU A 188 -0.41 -12.91 6.98
C GLU A 188 -0.29 -11.39 6.98
N ALA A 189 0.81 -10.84 7.51
CA ALA A 189 1.09 -9.41 7.54
C ALA A 189 1.13 -8.81 6.14
N TRP A 190 1.83 -9.46 5.20
CA TRP A 190 1.89 -9.01 3.81
C TRP A 190 0.53 -9.06 3.13
N ARG A 191 -0.24 -10.12 3.35
CA ARG A 191 -1.61 -10.24 2.84
C ARG A 191 -2.50 -9.13 3.40
N ILE A 192 -2.47 -8.87 4.70
CA ILE A 192 -3.26 -7.79 5.31
C ILE A 192 -2.84 -6.43 4.77
N THR A 193 -1.55 -6.19 4.58
CA THR A 193 -1.02 -4.94 4.01
C THR A 193 -1.60 -4.65 2.62
N THR A 194 -1.76 -5.69 1.80
CA THR A 194 -2.05 -5.56 0.36
C THR A 194 -3.49 -5.85 -0.05
N THR A 195 -4.28 -6.56 0.77
CA THR A 195 -5.64 -6.99 0.40
C THR A 195 -6.74 -6.10 0.98
N GLY A 196 -7.87 -6.03 0.26
CA GLY A 196 -8.97 -5.12 0.58
C GLY A 196 -8.52 -3.67 0.40
N ARG A 197 -8.96 -2.78 1.29
CA ARG A 197 -8.42 -1.43 1.39
C ARG A 197 -6.98 -1.50 1.93
N PRO A 198 -5.93 -1.11 1.18
CA PRO A 198 -4.55 -1.24 1.65
C PRO A 198 -4.29 -0.37 2.88
N GLY A 199 -3.21 -0.67 3.61
CA GLY A 199 -2.85 0.10 4.81
C GLY A 199 -1.67 -0.53 5.56
N PRO A 200 -1.20 0.13 6.63
CA PRO A 200 0.01 -0.24 7.32
C PRO A 200 -0.21 -1.45 8.22
N VAL A 201 0.77 -2.36 8.25
CA VAL A 201 0.87 -3.46 9.22
C VAL A 201 2.23 -3.37 9.91
N LEU A 202 2.23 -3.54 11.23
CA LEU A 202 3.45 -3.62 12.02
C LEU A 202 3.74 -5.06 12.44
N VAL A 203 4.99 -5.49 12.32
CA VAL A 203 5.47 -6.79 12.79
C VAL A 203 6.62 -6.55 13.76
N ASP A 204 6.37 -6.79 15.03
CA ASP A 204 7.32 -6.65 16.13
C ASP A 204 7.97 -8.01 16.43
N ILE A 205 9.30 -8.06 16.38
CA ILE A 205 10.07 -9.30 16.50
C ILE A 205 11.13 -9.15 17.60
N PRO A 206 11.01 -9.89 18.72
CA PRO A 206 12.04 -9.98 19.76
C PRO A 206 13.39 -10.46 19.22
N LYS A 207 14.47 -9.94 19.82
CA LYS A 207 15.86 -10.23 19.41
C LYS A 207 16.21 -11.72 19.47
N ASP A 208 15.80 -12.41 20.53
CA ASP A 208 15.99 -13.85 20.71
C ASP A 208 15.19 -14.66 19.67
N VAL A 209 13.96 -14.22 19.36
CA VAL A 209 13.10 -14.86 18.36
C VAL A 209 13.67 -14.72 16.95
N MET A 210 14.14 -13.54 16.55
CA MET A 210 14.68 -13.33 15.20
C MET A 210 16.01 -14.06 14.96
N THR A 211 16.82 -14.26 16.01
CA THR A 211 18.13 -14.92 15.92
C THR A 211 18.05 -16.44 16.07
N SER A 212 16.93 -16.96 16.59
CA SER A 212 16.68 -18.39 16.75
C SER A 212 16.54 -19.12 15.41
N GLU A 213 17.01 -20.37 15.37
CA GLU A 213 16.83 -21.27 14.23
C GLU A 213 15.37 -21.68 14.08
N LEU A 214 14.92 -21.77 12.83
CA LEU A 214 13.59 -22.26 12.46
C LEU A 214 13.62 -23.78 12.31
N SER A 215 12.68 -24.47 12.96
CA SER A 215 12.44 -25.90 12.77
C SER A 215 11.69 -26.19 11.46
N SER A 216 10.95 -25.20 10.95
CA SER A 216 10.19 -25.27 9.71
C SER A 216 10.19 -23.93 8.97
N LEU A 217 10.32 -23.99 7.64
CA LEU A 217 10.17 -22.83 6.75
C LEU A 217 8.76 -22.72 6.16
N GLN A 218 7.86 -23.65 6.50
CA GLN A 218 6.54 -23.73 5.91
C GLN A 218 5.61 -22.70 6.55
N ALA A 219 5.13 -21.75 5.75
CA ALA A 219 4.05 -20.87 6.16
C ALA A 219 2.70 -21.58 6.04
N THR A 220 1.90 -21.54 7.10
CA THR A 220 0.52 -22.03 7.12
C THR A 220 -0.43 -20.90 7.53
N PRO A 221 -0.57 -19.85 6.70
CA PRO A 221 -1.40 -18.69 7.04
C PRO A 221 -2.84 -19.13 7.27
N LYS A 222 -3.41 -18.71 8.41
CA LYS A 222 -4.84 -18.81 8.61
C LYS A 222 -5.48 -17.82 7.65
N LEU A 223 -6.26 -18.33 6.70
CA LEU A 223 -7.04 -17.50 5.80
C LEU A 223 -8.38 -17.19 6.49
N PRO A 224 -8.56 -16.05 7.19
CA PRO A 224 -9.90 -15.61 7.49
C PRO A 224 -10.62 -15.40 6.16
N ARG A 225 -11.80 -16.00 6.03
CA ARG A 225 -12.67 -15.75 4.87
C ARG A 225 -12.94 -14.25 4.83
N LEU A 226 -12.43 -13.55 3.81
CA LEU A 226 -12.89 -12.21 3.50
C LEU A 226 -14.42 -12.27 3.48
N ARG A 227 -15.08 -11.51 4.37
CA ARG A 227 -16.54 -11.43 4.40
C ARG A 227 -16.99 -11.05 2.99
N ARG A 228 -17.68 -11.97 2.31
CA ARG A 228 -18.37 -11.70 1.04
C ARG A 228 -19.63 -10.90 1.33
N ASP A 229 -19.47 -9.75 1.98
CA ASP A 229 -20.59 -8.91 2.35
C ASP A 229 -20.58 -7.71 1.43
N SER A 230 -21.34 -7.81 0.34
CA SER A 230 -21.85 -6.67 -0.42
C SER A 230 -22.50 -7.13 -1.72
N ARG A 231 -23.44 -6.30 -2.16
CA ARG A 231 -24.07 -6.38 -3.48
C ARG A 231 -22.98 -6.28 -4.55
N THR A 232 -22.72 -7.37 -5.25
CA THR A 232 -21.83 -7.39 -6.41
C THR A 232 -22.40 -6.51 -7.51
N PHE A 233 -21.53 -6.03 -8.41
CA PHE A 233 -21.96 -5.23 -9.56
C PHE A 233 -23.14 -5.87 -10.30
N GLU A 234 -23.05 -7.17 -10.59
CA GLU A 234 -24.08 -7.88 -11.35
C GLU A 234 -25.45 -7.87 -10.66
N SER A 235 -25.47 -8.02 -9.33
CA SER A 235 -26.73 -8.02 -8.57
C SER A 235 -27.45 -6.66 -8.56
N VAL A 236 -26.74 -5.55 -8.84
CA VAL A 236 -27.32 -4.20 -8.88
C VAL A 236 -27.22 -3.52 -10.25
N LYS A 237 -26.74 -4.23 -11.27
CA LYS A 237 -26.53 -3.71 -12.63
C LYS A 237 -27.76 -3.01 -13.19
N ASN A 238 -28.93 -3.64 -13.11
CA ASN A 238 -30.19 -3.04 -13.58
C ASN A 238 -30.56 -1.77 -12.81
N ARG A 239 -30.26 -1.71 -11.51
CA ARG A 239 -30.50 -0.51 -10.68
C ARG A 239 -29.53 0.62 -11.06
N ILE A 240 -28.26 0.30 -11.33
CA ILE A 240 -27.28 1.27 -11.86
C ILE A 240 -27.80 1.86 -13.18
N LEU A 241 -28.21 1.01 -14.12
CA LEU A 241 -28.75 1.44 -15.42
C LEU A 241 -29.98 2.34 -15.26
N ASN A 242 -30.94 1.95 -14.42
CA ASN A 242 -32.15 2.74 -14.18
C ASN A 242 -31.83 4.14 -13.63
N VAL A 243 -30.95 4.22 -12.62
CA VAL A 243 -30.53 5.50 -12.04
C VAL A 243 -29.76 6.34 -13.06
N CYS A 244 -28.87 5.74 -13.85
CA CYS A 244 -28.08 6.43 -14.86
C CYS A 244 -28.90 6.91 -16.06
N ASN A 245 -30.01 6.23 -16.40
CA ASN A 245 -30.91 6.61 -17.49
C ASN A 245 -31.95 7.66 -17.07
N ALA A 246 -32.31 7.69 -15.78
CA ALA A 246 -33.18 8.72 -15.21
C ALA A 246 -32.46 10.07 -15.00
N SER A 247 -31.13 10.04 -14.82
CA SER A 247 -30.29 11.23 -14.62
C SER A 247 -30.12 12.07 -15.89
N PHE A 248 -30.15 13.39 -15.74
CA PHE A 248 -29.87 14.36 -16.81
C PHE A 248 -28.50 15.04 -16.62
N ARG A 249 -27.96 15.05 -15.41
CA ARG A 249 -26.71 15.71 -15.04
C ARG A 249 -25.80 14.78 -14.23
N PRO A 250 -25.39 13.63 -14.79
CA PRO A 250 -24.47 12.71 -14.12
C PRO A 250 -23.06 13.30 -14.04
N ILE A 251 -22.32 12.95 -12.98
CA ILE A 251 -20.90 13.29 -12.80
C ILE A 251 -20.15 12.10 -12.18
N LEU A 252 -18.90 11.90 -12.60
CA LEU A 252 -17.99 10.97 -11.95
C LEU A 252 -17.20 11.67 -10.84
N LEU A 253 -17.17 11.07 -9.65
CA LEU A 253 -16.30 11.48 -8.55
C LEU A 253 -15.24 10.39 -8.31
N LEU A 254 -13.98 10.71 -8.57
CA LEU A 254 -12.86 9.78 -8.44
C LEU A 254 -12.08 10.03 -7.15
N GLY A 255 -11.78 8.97 -6.41
CA GLY A 255 -10.99 9.05 -5.17
C GLY A 255 -9.70 8.26 -5.23
N GLY A 256 -9.02 8.15 -4.08
CA GLY A 256 -7.73 7.46 -3.98
C GLY A 256 -7.80 5.99 -4.38
N GLY A 257 -8.94 5.32 -4.16
CA GLY A 257 -9.11 3.92 -4.59
C GLY A 257 -9.00 3.72 -6.10
N VAL A 258 -9.30 4.75 -6.91
CA VAL A 258 -9.14 4.70 -8.37
C VAL A 258 -7.66 4.71 -8.75
N VAL A 259 -6.86 5.52 -8.08
CA VAL A 259 -5.40 5.60 -8.28
C VAL A 259 -4.75 4.29 -7.84
N SER A 260 -5.04 3.83 -6.63
CA SER A 260 -4.45 2.61 -6.05
C SER A 260 -4.77 1.35 -6.87
N ALA A 261 -5.98 1.27 -7.45
CA ALA A 261 -6.38 0.12 -8.27
C ALA A 261 -5.96 0.24 -9.75
N GLY A 262 -5.41 1.38 -10.19
CA GLY A 262 -5.12 1.61 -11.62
C GLY A 262 -6.38 1.65 -12.49
N ALA A 263 -7.51 2.13 -11.95
CA ALA A 263 -8.81 2.12 -12.63
C ALA A 263 -9.04 3.31 -13.58
N GLY A 264 -8.06 4.21 -13.67
CA GLY A 264 -8.13 5.48 -14.40
C GLY A 264 -8.52 5.37 -15.87
N GLU A 265 -7.83 4.51 -16.62
CA GLU A 265 -8.06 4.36 -18.06
C GLU A 265 -9.48 3.88 -18.38
N ALA A 266 -9.99 2.90 -17.63
CA ALA A 266 -11.33 2.38 -17.84
C ALA A 266 -12.41 3.43 -17.51
N LEU A 267 -12.21 4.23 -16.45
CA LEU A 267 -13.12 5.31 -16.09
C LEU A 267 -13.05 6.50 -17.06
N LEU A 268 -11.86 6.79 -17.61
CA LEU A 268 -11.70 7.77 -18.68
C LEU A 268 -12.47 7.34 -19.93
N ALA A 269 -12.27 6.11 -20.40
CA ALA A 269 -12.98 5.59 -21.57
C ALA A 269 -14.50 5.61 -21.36
N PHE A 270 -14.96 5.32 -20.13
CA PHE A 270 -16.36 5.42 -19.79
C PHE A 270 -16.86 6.87 -19.77
N ALA A 271 -16.07 7.80 -19.24
CA ALA A 271 -16.40 9.22 -19.25
C ALA A 271 -16.49 9.77 -20.68
N GLU A 272 -15.55 9.40 -21.56
CA GLU A 272 -15.53 9.78 -22.97
C GLU A 272 -16.73 9.21 -23.73
N LYS A 273 -17.00 7.91 -23.56
CA LYS A 273 -18.14 7.20 -24.18
C LYS A 273 -19.48 7.88 -23.88
N HIS A 274 -19.62 8.50 -22.70
CA HIS A 274 -20.88 9.09 -22.23
C HIS A 274 -20.81 10.61 -22.07
N ALA A 275 -19.74 11.25 -22.55
CA ALA A 275 -19.48 12.69 -22.40
C ALA A 275 -19.72 13.18 -20.95
N LEU A 276 -19.13 12.51 -19.96
CA LEU A 276 -19.35 12.82 -18.54
C LEU A 276 -18.36 13.85 -18.01
N PRO A 277 -18.84 14.84 -17.23
CA PRO A 277 -18.02 15.56 -16.29
C PRO A 277 -17.34 14.62 -15.28
N VAL A 278 -16.09 14.91 -14.97
CA VAL A 278 -15.27 14.19 -13.99
C VAL A 278 -14.68 15.19 -13.01
N VAL A 279 -14.77 14.86 -11.74
CA VAL A 279 -14.12 15.54 -10.63
C VAL A 279 -13.40 14.53 -9.77
N TYR A 280 -12.46 14.98 -8.94
CA TYR A 280 -11.70 14.09 -8.07
C TYR A 280 -11.44 14.68 -6.69
N THR A 281 -11.22 13.81 -5.71
CA THR A 281 -10.71 14.21 -4.40
C THR A 281 -9.21 14.51 -4.48
N MET A 282 -8.61 15.09 -3.43
CA MET A 282 -7.16 15.27 -3.37
C MET A 282 -6.39 13.97 -3.65
N MET A 283 -6.85 12.85 -3.09
CA MET A 283 -6.25 11.53 -3.28
C MET A 283 -6.56 10.92 -4.67
N GLY A 284 -7.60 11.39 -5.35
CA GLY A 284 -7.93 11.00 -6.72
C GLY A 284 -7.21 11.82 -7.80
N LYS A 285 -6.41 12.84 -7.43
CA LYS A 285 -5.67 13.66 -8.39
C LYS A 285 -4.71 12.76 -9.19
N GLY A 286 -4.76 12.88 -10.52
CA GLY A 286 -3.97 12.04 -11.42
C GLY A 286 -4.62 10.71 -11.78
N ALA A 287 -5.80 10.39 -11.26
CA ALA A 287 -6.57 9.21 -11.67
C ALA A 287 -6.89 9.20 -13.17
N ILE A 288 -7.09 10.38 -13.78
CA ILE A 288 -7.23 10.55 -15.22
C ILE A 288 -6.35 11.72 -15.71
N PRO A 289 -5.99 11.78 -17.00
CA PRO A 289 -5.24 12.89 -17.55
C PRO A 289 -5.96 14.24 -17.37
N GLY A 290 -5.19 15.27 -16.99
CA GLY A 290 -5.70 16.65 -16.83
C GLY A 290 -6.30 17.24 -18.12
N ARG A 291 -5.81 16.78 -19.28
CA ARG A 291 -6.22 17.25 -20.62
C ARG A 291 -7.60 16.79 -21.07
N TYR A 292 -8.24 15.84 -20.37
CA TYR A 292 -9.59 15.43 -20.71
C TYR A 292 -10.54 16.64 -20.56
N PRO A 293 -11.27 17.08 -21.60
CA PRO A 293 -12.08 18.30 -21.54
C PRO A 293 -13.15 18.27 -20.43
N GLY A 294 -13.65 17.08 -20.08
CA GLY A 294 -14.61 16.90 -18.99
C GLY A 294 -14.00 16.88 -17.60
N ASN A 295 -12.68 17.07 -17.44
CA ASN A 295 -12.02 17.10 -16.14
C ASN A 295 -12.11 18.49 -15.50
N PHE A 296 -12.94 18.63 -14.47
CA PHE A 296 -13.14 19.91 -13.77
C PHE A 296 -12.22 20.10 -12.57
N GLY A 297 -11.40 19.11 -12.25
CA GLY A 297 -10.39 19.19 -11.20
C GLY A 297 -10.87 18.74 -9.82
N MET A 298 -10.16 19.22 -8.80
CA MET A 298 -10.34 18.78 -7.42
C MET A 298 -11.61 19.40 -6.80
N VAL A 299 -12.41 18.60 -6.11
CA VAL A 299 -13.53 19.08 -5.26
C VAL A 299 -13.09 19.30 -3.81
N GLY A 300 -13.87 20.08 -3.06
CA GLY A 300 -13.68 20.29 -1.63
C GLY A 300 -13.50 21.75 -1.23
N ILE A 301 -13.17 21.97 0.03
CA ILE A 301 -13.08 23.32 0.64
C ILE A 301 -12.07 24.25 -0.07
N HIS A 302 -11.01 23.68 -0.64
CA HIS A 302 -10.01 24.37 -1.47
C HIS A 302 -9.99 23.81 -2.90
N GLY A 303 -11.10 23.19 -3.32
CA GLY A 303 -11.28 22.65 -4.65
C GLY A 303 -11.50 23.73 -5.69
N ASN A 304 -11.44 23.33 -6.96
CA ASN A 304 -11.79 24.17 -8.09
C ASN A 304 -13.27 24.61 -7.95
N PRO A 305 -13.57 25.92 -8.04
CA PRO A 305 -14.95 26.42 -7.96
C PRO A 305 -15.90 25.78 -8.99
N PHE A 306 -15.40 25.47 -10.19
CA PHE A 306 -16.15 24.77 -11.23
C PHE A 306 -16.39 23.30 -10.88
N ALA A 307 -15.42 22.61 -10.28
CA ALA A 307 -15.63 21.24 -9.79
C ALA A 307 -16.73 21.19 -8.72
N ASN A 308 -16.67 22.10 -7.76
CA ASN A 308 -17.68 22.23 -6.71
C ASN A 308 -19.06 22.60 -7.27
N LEU A 309 -19.11 23.50 -8.27
CA LEU A 309 -20.35 23.86 -8.95
C LEU A 309 -20.92 22.69 -9.77
N ALA A 310 -20.07 21.90 -10.44
CA ALA A 310 -20.46 20.72 -11.21
C ALA A 310 -21.10 19.68 -10.29
N MET A 311 -20.43 19.39 -9.16
CA MET A 311 -20.96 18.55 -8.10
C MET A 311 -22.30 19.09 -7.60
N TYR A 312 -22.38 20.38 -7.25
CA TYR A 312 -23.61 21.00 -6.75
C TYR A 312 -24.79 20.91 -7.73
N LYS A 313 -24.54 21.12 -9.03
CA LYS A 313 -25.55 21.07 -10.10
C LYS A 313 -25.85 19.66 -10.61
N SER A 314 -25.11 18.63 -10.21
CA SER A 314 -25.38 17.26 -10.61
C SER A 314 -26.68 16.73 -9.99
N ASP A 315 -27.37 15.84 -10.69
CA ASP A 315 -28.51 15.07 -10.15
C ASP A 315 -28.14 13.60 -9.86
N LEU A 316 -26.96 13.17 -10.31
CA LEU A 316 -26.38 11.86 -10.03
C LEU A 316 -24.87 11.99 -9.87
N VAL A 317 -24.34 11.45 -8.79
CA VAL A 317 -22.91 11.27 -8.56
C VAL A 317 -22.56 9.79 -8.57
N ILE A 318 -21.65 9.39 -9.44
CA ILE A 318 -21.06 8.06 -9.45
C ILE A 318 -19.68 8.19 -8.77
N ALA A 319 -19.64 7.85 -7.49
CA ALA A 319 -18.45 7.94 -6.66
C ALA A 319 -17.72 6.59 -6.64
N VAL A 320 -16.45 6.60 -7.04
CA VAL A 320 -15.61 5.40 -7.12
C VAL A 320 -14.37 5.58 -6.25
N GLY A 321 -14.14 4.66 -5.32
CA GLY A 321 -12.99 4.65 -4.42
C GLY A 321 -12.88 5.90 -3.54
N CYS A 322 -14.02 6.36 -3.01
CA CYS A 322 -14.17 7.61 -2.26
C CYS A 322 -14.76 7.37 -0.87
N ARG A 323 -14.19 7.99 0.17
CA ARG A 323 -14.71 7.94 1.55
C ARG A 323 -15.59 9.12 1.97
N PHE A 324 -15.90 10.03 1.05
CA PHE A 324 -16.66 11.26 1.32
C PHE A 324 -16.19 11.99 2.58
N SER A 325 -14.91 12.41 2.60
CA SER A 325 -14.35 13.16 3.74
C SER A 325 -15.03 14.52 3.89
N ASP A 326 -15.00 15.05 5.10
CA ASP A 326 -15.39 16.43 5.44
C ASP A 326 -14.66 17.49 4.60
N ARG A 327 -13.40 17.23 4.21
CA ARG A 327 -12.63 18.08 3.30
C ARG A 327 -13.13 18.06 1.85
N THR A 328 -13.71 16.93 1.42
CA THR A 328 -14.34 16.77 0.10
C THR A 328 -15.74 17.38 0.10
N LEU A 329 -16.51 17.13 1.15
CA LEU A 329 -17.92 17.49 1.27
C LEU A 329 -18.21 17.93 2.72
N PRO A 330 -18.25 19.25 3.00
CA PRO A 330 -18.42 19.77 4.36
C PRO A 330 -19.78 19.44 5.01
N ARG A 331 -20.82 19.20 4.20
CA ARG A 331 -22.18 18.86 4.67
C ARG A 331 -22.68 17.61 3.95
N PRO A 332 -22.15 16.42 4.26
CA PRO A 332 -22.49 15.20 3.55
C PRO A 332 -23.94 14.74 3.78
N GLN A 333 -24.58 15.15 4.88
CA GLN A 333 -25.94 14.73 5.25
C GLN A 333 -26.99 15.25 4.27
N VAL A 334 -26.85 16.51 3.83
CA VAL A 334 -27.77 17.14 2.86
C VAL A 334 -27.43 16.78 1.41
N PHE A 335 -26.27 16.17 1.18
CA PHE A 335 -25.79 15.89 -0.17
C PHE A 335 -26.74 14.97 -0.92
N SER A 336 -27.24 13.92 -0.26
CA SER A 336 -28.17 12.94 -0.84
C SER A 336 -29.63 13.39 -0.92
N GLU A 337 -29.98 14.58 -0.42
CA GLU A 337 -31.36 15.09 -0.46
C GLU A 337 -31.76 15.58 -1.86
N THR A 338 -30.78 16.05 -2.64
CA THR A 338 -31.03 16.72 -3.94
C THR A 338 -30.53 15.92 -5.14
N ARG A 339 -29.83 14.81 -4.92
CA ARG A 339 -29.21 14.01 -5.98
C ARG A 339 -29.08 12.54 -5.57
N ALA A 340 -29.07 11.67 -6.57
CA ALA A 340 -28.76 10.27 -6.40
C ALA A 340 -27.23 10.06 -6.26
N VAL A 341 -26.84 9.06 -5.48
CA VAL A 341 -25.43 8.65 -5.35
C VAL A 341 -25.29 7.15 -5.59
N ILE A 342 -24.42 6.79 -6.53
CA ILE A 342 -23.92 5.43 -6.72
C ILE A 342 -22.52 5.41 -6.10
N HIS A 343 -22.29 4.53 -5.13
CA HIS A 343 -21.04 4.47 -4.39
C HIS A 343 -20.40 3.09 -4.51
N ALA A 344 -19.24 3.05 -5.15
CA ALA A 344 -18.40 1.87 -5.26
C ALA A 344 -17.12 2.06 -4.44
N ASP A 345 -16.87 1.15 -3.51
CA ASP A 345 -15.67 1.15 -2.67
C ASP A 345 -15.28 -0.29 -2.32
N ILE A 346 -13.99 -0.56 -2.13
CA ILE A 346 -13.53 -1.91 -1.76
C ILE A 346 -13.84 -2.23 -0.29
N ASP A 347 -14.01 -1.20 0.53
CA ASP A 347 -14.31 -1.31 1.96
C ASP A 347 -15.82 -1.15 2.21
N PRO A 348 -16.53 -2.24 2.58
CA PRO A 348 -17.95 -2.15 2.88
C PRO A 348 -18.29 -1.17 4.01
N ALA A 349 -17.35 -0.90 4.94
CA ALA A 349 -17.56 0.04 6.03
C ALA A 349 -17.59 1.50 5.58
N GLU A 350 -17.10 1.82 4.38
CA GLU A 350 -17.19 3.16 3.81
C GLU A 350 -18.52 3.42 3.10
N LEU A 351 -19.19 2.35 2.64
CA LEU A 351 -20.43 2.45 1.86
C LEU A 351 -21.56 3.05 2.68
N SER A 352 -22.09 4.18 2.23
CA SER A 352 -23.13 4.95 2.93
C SER A 352 -22.79 5.38 4.37
N LYS A 353 -21.50 5.43 4.73
CA LYS A 353 -21.08 5.91 6.05
C LYS A 353 -21.39 7.39 6.27
N ASN A 354 -20.91 8.23 5.35
CA ASN A 354 -21.09 9.70 5.44
C ASN A 354 -22.19 10.21 4.52
N VAL A 355 -22.35 9.61 3.34
CA VAL A 355 -23.32 10.02 2.30
C VAL A 355 -24.22 8.85 1.95
N ARG A 356 -25.53 8.98 2.18
CA ARG A 356 -26.49 7.93 1.85
C ARG A 356 -26.51 7.69 0.33
N SER A 357 -26.24 6.46 -0.08
CA SER A 357 -26.19 6.09 -1.50
C SER A 357 -27.43 5.30 -1.93
N VAL A 358 -27.96 5.61 -3.10
CA VAL A 358 -29.10 4.88 -3.68
C VAL A 358 -28.66 3.54 -4.26
N VAL A 359 -27.40 3.39 -4.63
CA VAL A 359 -26.78 2.10 -4.99
C VAL A 359 -25.41 2.03 -4.33
N THR A 360 -25.11 0.91 -3.70
CA THR A 360 -23.80 0.60 -3.13
C THR A 360 -23.26 -0.66 -3.78
N VAL A 361 -21.96 -0.67 -4.07
CA VAL A 361 -21.25 -1.83 -4.64
C VAL A 361 -19.94 -1.97 -3.86
N ALA A 362 -19.74 -3.05 -3.09
CA ALA A 362 -18.40 -3.30 -2.58
C ALA A 362 -17.58 -4.07 -3.61
N SER A 363 -16.60 -3.38 -4.17
CA SER A 363 -15.82 -3.87 -5.30
C SER A 363 -14.52 -3.10 -5.38
N ASP A 364 -13.48 -3.79 -5.80
CA ASP A 364 -12.28 -3.14 -6.30
C ASP A 364 -12.63 -2.15 -7.41
N ALA A 365 -12.02 -0.96 -7.37
CA ALA A 365 -12.35 0.12 -8.29
C ALA A 365 -12.04 -0.22 -9.76
N TYR A 366 -11.01 -1.03 -10.03
CA TYR A 366 -10.67 -1.49 -11.38
C TYR A 366 -11.74 -2.43 -11.93
N ILE A 367 -12.19 -3.39 -11.12
CA ILE A 367 -13.26 -4.32 -11.48
C ILE A 367 -14.56 -3.54 -11.73
N PHE A 368 -14.93 -2.63 -10.83
CA PHE A 368 -16.10 -1.78 -10.99
C PHE A 368 -16.02 -0.93 -12.27
N ALA A 369 -14.86 -0.31 -12.54
CA ALA A 369 -14.65 0.52 -13.73
C ALA A 369 -14.79 -0.26 -15.04
N LYS A 370 -14.24 -1.48 -15.12
CA LYS A 370 -14.38 -2.35 -16.29
C LYS A 370 -15.84 -2.73 -16.55
N ASN A 371 -16.55 -3.16 -15.51
CA ASN A 371 -17.97 -3.49 -15.63
C ASN A 371 -18.82 -2.26 -16.00
N LEU A 372 -18.47 -1.08 -15.48
CA LEU A 372 -19.15 0.17 -15.78
C LEU A 372 -18.94 0.58 -17.25
N LEU A 373 -17.74 0.39 -17.80
CA LEU A 373 -17.42 0.67 -19.21
C LEU A 373 -18.27 -0.13 -20.20
N GLU A 374 -18.63 -1.36 -19.86
CA GLU A 374 -19.51 -2.21 -20.65
C GLU A 374 -20.95 -1.65 -20.75
N LEU A 375 -21.37 -0.81 -19.79
CA LEU A 375 -22.69 -0.22 -19.82
C LEU A 375 -22.81 0.85 -20.89
N THR A 376 -23.97 0.88 -21.54
CA THR A 376 -24.37 1.95 -22.45
C THR A 376 -25.58 2.67 -21.88
N PHE A 377 -25.48 3.99 -21.77
CA PHE A 377 -26.55 4.85 -21.29
C PHE A 377 -27.19 5.61 -22.45
N LEU A 378 -28.37 6.19 -22.23
CA LEU A 378 -29.03 7.04 -23.22
C LEU A 378 -28.17 8.30 -23.52
N PRO A 379 -27.61 8.47 -24.74
CA PRO A 379 -26.53 9.44 -25.01
C PRO A 379 -27.00 10.91 -25.04
N GLU A 380 -28.15 11.17 -25.65
CA GLU A 380 -28.59 12.53 -26.02
C GLU A 380 -28.68 13.50 -24.83
N LYS A 381 -29.01 13.00 -23.63
CA LYS A 381 -29.14 13.84 -22.43
C LYS A 381 -27.78 14.29 -21.87
N LYS A 382 -26.73 13.51 -22.07
CA LYS A 382 -25.44 13.61 -21.33
C LYS A 382 -24.44 14.51 -22.04
N GLU A 383 -24.33 14.39 -23.36
CA GLU A 383 -23.54 15.32 -24.18
C GLU A 383 -24.01 16.77 -24.00
N ALA A 384 -25.33 16.96 -23.95
CA ALA A 384 -25.91 18.26 -23.71
C ALA A 384 -25.54 18.81 -22.32
N TRP A 385 -25.38 17.96 -21.30
CA TRP A 385 -24.95 18.39 -19.97
C TRP A 385 -23.51 18.87 -19.95
N GLN A 386 -22.56 18.05 -20.42
CA GLN A 386 -21.15 18.43 -20.43
C GLN A 386 -20.91 19.69 -21.26
N ARG A 387 -21.50 19.77 -22.46
CA ARG A 387 -21.39 20.96 -23.31
C ARG A 387 -21.97 22.21 -22.64
N ARG A 388 -23.16 22.13 -22.04
CA ARG A 388 -23.75 23.25 -21.28
C ARG A 388 -22.86 23.70 -20.12
N PHE A 389 -22.25 22.74 -19.42
CA PHE A 389 -21.40 23.06 -18.28
C PHE A 389 -20.06 23.68 -18.71
N LEU A 390 -19.44 23.18 -19.79
CA LEU A 390 -18.26 23.79 -20.38
C LEU A 390 -18.51 25.24 -20.82
N ASN A 391 -19.67 25.50 -21.44
CA ASN A 391 -20.06 26.87 -21.82
C ASN A 391 -20.21 27.78 -20.59
N LEU A 392 -20.78 27.26 -19.50
CA LEU A 392 -20.89 28.00 -18.24
C LEU A 392 -19.51 28.31 -17.63
N CYS A 393 -18.58 27.37 -17.70
CA CYS A 393 -17.20 27.57 -17.26
C CYS A 393 -16.52 28.68 -18.07
N ALA A 394 -16.57 28.61 -19.41
CA ALA A 394 -15.93 29.57 -20.30
C ALA A 394 -16.40 31.02 -20.06
N GLN A 395 -17.67 31.23 -19.72
CA GLN A 395 -18.22 32.55 -19.42
C GLN A 395 -17.64 33.19 -18.14
N ARG A 396 -17.12 32.39 -17.21
CA ARG A 396 -16.65 32.83 -15.89
C ARG A 396 -15.13 33.04 -15.80
N VAL A 397 -14.34 32.68 -16.82
CA VAL A 397 -12.87 32.75 -16.82
C VAL A 397 -12.32 34.14 -17.22
N LYS A 398 -13.17 35.16 -17.36
CA LYS A 398 -12.75 36.52 -17.71
C LYS A 398 -12.24 37.31 -16.49
N GLU A 399 -11.10 36.93 -15.94
CA GLU A 399 -10.31 37.82 -15.09
C GLU A 399 -8.84 37.73 -15.53
N GLU A 400 -8.36 38.78 -16.19
CA GLU A 400 -6.94 38.95 -16.50
C GLU A 400 -6.22 39.37 -15.21
N VAL A 401 -5.34 38.49 -14.73
CA VAL A 401 -4.47 38.77 -13.60
C VAL A 401 -3.16 39.32 -14.14
N THR A 402 -3.04 40.65 -14.21
CA THR A 402 -1.74 41.32 -14.35
C THR A 402 -1.00 41.23 -13.02
N GLN A 403 0.13 40.51 -12.96
CA GLN A 403 0.91 40.40 -11.72
C GLN A 403 2.39 40.72 -11.93
N GLU A 404 2.88 41.71 -11.18
CA GLU A 404 4.28 42.15 -11.09
C GLU A 404 5.08 41.44 -9.98
N VAL A 405 4.47 40.49 -9.24
CA VAL A 405 5.09 39.78 -8.11
C VAL A 405 4.95 38.27 -8.26
N LEU A 406 6.01 37.53 -7.92
CA LEU A 406 6.05 36.06 -7.96
C LEU A 406 5.04 35.47 -6.96
N THR A 407 3.99 34.82 -7.45
CA THR A 407 3.02 34.11 -6.60
C THR A 407 3.29 32.61 -6.57
N VAL A 408 2.85 31.92 -5.52
CA VAL A 408 2.93 30.44 -5.43
C VAL A 408 2.23 29.78 -6.63
N ALA A 409 1.09 30.31 -7.07
CA ALA A 409 0.38 29.82 -8.25
C ALA A 409 1.24 29.94 -9.52
N HIS A 410 1.83 31.11 -9.76
CA HIS A 410 2.73 31.32 -10.90
C HIS A 410 3.95 30.39 -10.86
N CYS A 411 4.52 30.16 -9.67
CA CYS A 411 5.62 29.20 -9.51
C CYS A 411 5.18 27.78 -9.91
N MET A 412 4.03 27.33 -9.43
CA MET A 412 3.50 26.00 -9.75
C MET A 412 3.17 25.86 -11.23
N ASP A 413 2.56 26.87 -11.85
CA ASP A 413 2.25 26.87 -13.29
C ASP A 413 3.54 26.84 -14.13
N THR A 414 4.56 27.59 -13.71
CA THR A 414 5.87 27.58 -14.36
C THR A 414 6.53 26.21 -14.23
N ILE A 415 6.50 25.58 -13.06
CA ILE A 415 7.02 24.21 -12.88
C ILE A 415 6.27 23.23 -13.79
N ASN A 416 4.94 23.27 -13.80
CA ASN A 416 4.10 22.37 -14.62
C ASN A 416 4.26 22.60 -16.13
N ALA A 417 4.68 23.79 -16.57
CA ALA A 417 4.94 24.06 -17.98
C ALA A 417 6.30 23.50 -18.46
N ASN A 418 7.21 23.17 -17.54
CA ASN A 418 8.58 22.74 -17.85
C ASN A 418 8.86 21.26 -17.53
N TYR A 419 7.93 20.55 -16.89
CA TYR A 419 7.99 19.12 -16.54
C TYR A 419 6.66 18.46 -16.83
#